data_AF-A0A958AT70-F1
#
_entry.id   AF-A0A958AT70-F1
#
_cell.length_a   1.000
_cell.length_b   1.000
_cell.length_c   1.000
_cell.angle_alpha   90.00
_cell.angle_beta   90.00
_cell.angle_gamma   90.00
#
_symmetry.space_group_name_H-M   'P 1'
#
loop_
_entity.id
_entity.type
_entity.pdbx_description
1 polymer ?
#
loop_
_entity_poly.entity_id
_entity_poly.type
_entity_poly.pdbx_seq_one_letter_code
_entity_poly.pdbx_strand_id
1 'polypeptide(L)'
;MSSNINPTLALQQGLKRHMDGIVKAATEAALLLQDGNLQKNQIRNVLNVAEESSNVAVVTNFIRYQIGRSGTGKEWQHNGFGLRVIEDITAGPVQQTVANVIKVVSDRLGSGAVTAELKRQAHVDLMRHYLGYLNRAFIFGSLDNVTDPKGQNKKKGWDYLQQVAAQEVKDV
;
A
#
# COMPACT_ATOMS: atom_id res chain seq x y z
N MET A 1 3.77 -35.85 -17.80
CA MET A 1 2.60 -35.05 -17.35
C MET A 1 3.11 -33.68 -16.94
N SER A 2 3.07 -32.72 -17.86
CA SER A 2 3.45 -31.35 -17.56
C SER A 2 2.46 -30.78 -16.56
N SER A 3 2.90 -30.55 -15.32
CA SER A 3 2.10 -29.82 -14.35
C SER A 3 1.75 -28.48 -14.97
N ASN A 4 0.47 -28.26 -15.29
CA ASN A 4 -0.07 -26.98 -15.75
C ASN A 4 0.00 -26.01 -14.55
N ILE A 5 1.20 -25.58 -14.18
CA ILE A 5 1.37 -24.59 -13.12
C ILE A 5 0.92 -23.25 -13.70
N ASN A 6 -0.23 -22.79 -13.22
CA ASN A 6 -0.92 -21.61 -13.72
C ASN A 6 -0.16 -20.32 -13.34
N PRO A 7 0.24 -19.45 -14.29
CA PRO A 7 0.87 -18.16 -14.01
C PRO A 7 0.11 -17.30 -12.98
N THR A 8 -1.21 -17.35 -12.99
CA THR A 8 -2.07 -16.66 -12.01
C THR A 8 -1.85 -17.18 -10.60
N LEU A 9 -1.69 -18.50 -10.42
CA LEU A 9 -1.44 -19.11 -9.11
C LEU A 9 -0.03 -18.74 -8.61
N ALA A 10 0.97 -18.75 -9.50
CA ALA A 10 2.32 -18.34 -9.16
C ALA A 10 2.36 -16.85 -8.76
N LEU A 11 1.63 -15.99 -9.46
CA LEU A 11 1.44 -14.58 -9.13
C LEU A 11 0.84 -14.42 -7.73
N GLN A 12 -0.31 -15.07 -7.45
CA GLN A 12 -0.97 -14.98 -6.16
C GLN A 12 -0.09 -15.44 -5.00
N GLN A 13 0.71 -16.49 -5.19
CA GLN A 13 1.68 -16.94 -4.19
C GLN A 13 2.83 -15.94 -3.99
N GLY A 14 3.32 -15.35 -5.08
CA GLY A 14 4.31 -14.28 -5.02
C GLY A 14 3.79 -13.08 -4.22
N LEU A 15 2.58 -12.60 -4.55
CA LEU A 15 1.93 -11.49 -3.83
C LEU A 15 1.88 -11.76 -2.33
N LYS A 16 1.32 -12.92 -1.93
CA LYS A 16 1.19 -13.31 -0.50
C LYS A 16 2.53 -13.29 0.25
N ARG A 17 3.62 -13.72 -0.39
CA ARG A 17 4.96 -13.80 0.23
C ARG A 17 5.61 -12.45 0.47
N HIS A 18 5.17 -11.41 -0.21
CA HIS A 18 5.76 -10.08 -0.14
C HIS A 18 4.81 -9.02 0.41
N MET A 19 3.72 -9.44 1.08
CA MET A 19 2.75 -8.50 1.64
C MET A 19 3.30 -7.70 2.82
N ASP A 20 4.21 -8.25 3.62
CA ASP A 20 4.73 -7.57 4.81
C ASP A 20 5.38 -6.22 4.46
N GLY A 21 6.19 -6.17 3.40
CA GLY A 21 6.78 -4.93 2.92
C GLY A 21 5.76 -3.90 2.44
N ILE A 22 4.64 -4.36 1.85
CA ILE A 22 3.53 -3.48 1.43
C ILE A 22 2.78 -2.92 2.64
N VAL A 23 2.51 -3.76 3.63
CA VAL A 23 1.84 -3.35 4.88
C VAL A 23 2.69 -2.33 5.64
N LYS A 24 4.01 -2.58 5.73
CA LYS A 24 4.96 -1.67 6.34
C LYS A 24 5.00 -0.32 5.63
N ALA A 25 5.22 -0.30 4.31
CA ALA A 25 5.25 0.94 3.53
C ALA A 25 3.95 1.74 3.65
N ALA A 26 2.80 1.07 3.63
CA ALA A 26 1.50 1.70 3.79
C ALA A 26 1.32 2.30 5.20
N THR A 27 1.80 1.62 6.24
CA THR A 27 1.79 2.11 7.62
C THR A 27 2.69 3.33 7.79
N GLU A 28 3.90 3.30 7.24
CA GLU A 28 4.83 4.43 7.26
C GLU A 28 4.24 5.66 6.54
N ALA A 29 3.61 5.46 5.39
CA ALA A 29 2.92 6.55 4.69
C ALA A 29 1.74 7.09 5.52
N ALA A 30 0.99 6.24 6.23
CA ALA A 30 -0.09 6.67 7.12
C ALA A 30 0.43 7.52 8.30
N LEU A 31 1.61 7.20 8.85
CA LEU A 31 2.21 7.94 9.96
C LEU A 31 2.55 9.38 9.58
N LEU A 32 2.76 9.70 8.30
CA LEU A 32 2.96 11.09 7.84
C LEU A 32 1.73 11.97 8.09
N LEU A 33 0.54 11.36 8.23
CA LEU A 33 -0.71 12.05 8.50
C LEU A 33 -1.00 12.23 9.99
N GLN A 34 -0.09 11.78 10.86
CA GLN A 34 -0.18 12.09 12.28
C GLN A 34 -0.20 13.62 12.46
N ASP A 35 -1.17 14.11 13.24
CA ASP A 35 -1.45 15.53 13.46
C ASP A 35 -1.94 16.32 12.22
N GLY A 36 -2.21 15.62 11.11
CA GLY A 36 -2.84 16.17 9.92
C GLY A 36 -4.37 16.23 10.01
N ASN A 37 -4.98 17.03 9.14
CA ASN A 37 -6.45 17.21 9.07
C ASN A 37 -7.11 16.44 7.89
N LEU A 38 -6.41 15.46 7.31
CA LEU A 38 -6.95 14.67 6.20
C LEU A 38 -8.20 13.91 6.67
N GLN A 39 -9.29 14.02 5.92
CA GLN A 39 -10.54 13.34 6.28
C GLN A 39 -10.52 11.86 5.84
N LYS A 40 -11.15 10.97 6.63
CA LYS A 40 -11.21 9.51 6.37
C LYS A 40 -11.78 9.12 4.99
N ASN A 41 -12.66 9.94 4.42
CA ASN A 41 -13.18 9.72 3.08
C ASN A 41 -12.15 10.00 1.96
N GLN A 42 -11.13 10.82 2.19
CA GLN A 42 -10.16 11.22 1.17
C GLN A 42 -9.34 10.02 0.67
N ILE A 43 -8.74 9.23 1.57
CA ILE A 43 -8.01 8.02 1.19
C ILE A 43 -8.95 6.95 0.62
N ARG A 44 -10.15 6.81 1.21
CA ARG A 44 -11.17 5.88 0.68
C ARG A 44 -11.58 6.21 -0.75
N ASN A 45 -11.67 7.49 -1.12
CA ASN A 45 -11.95 7.88 -2.50
C ASN A 45 -10.82 7.47 -3.45
N VAL A 46 -9.55 7.58 -3.04
CA VAL A 46 -8.42 7.07 -3.84
C VAL A 46 -8.50 5.56 -4.01
N LEU A 47 -8.82 4.83 -2.93
CA LEU A 47 -9.00 3.39 -2.99
C LEU A 47 -10.13 3.00 -3.95
N ASN A 48 -11.28 3.69 -3.90
CA ASN A 48 -12.37 3.45 -4.85
C ASN A 48 -11.93 3.66 -6.31
N VAL A 49 -11.19 4.74 -6.60
CA VAL A 49 -10.61 4.97 -7.95
C VAL A 49 -9.66 3.84 -8.35
N ALA A 50 -8.88 3.30 -7.41
CA ALA A 50 -8.00 2.15 -7.67
C ALA A 50 -8.76 0.84 -7.89
N GLU A 51 -9.91 0.64 -7.26
CA GLU A 51 -10.77 -0.53 -7.50
C GLU A 51 -11.48 -0.43 -8.85
N GLU A 52 -11.98 0.75 -9.21
CA GLU A 52 -12.66 1.02 -10.48
C GLU A 52 -11.69 1.05 -11.68
N SER A 53 -10.46 1.53 -11.47
CA SER A 53 -9.45 1.64 -12.52
C SER A 53 -8.38 0.55 -12.40
N SER A 54 -8.12 -0.17 -13.48
CA SER A 54 -6.96 -1.09 -13.56
C SER A 54 -5.69 -0.39 -14.08
N ASN A 55 -5.56 0.92 -13.86
CA ASN A 55 -4.44 1.72 -14.38
C ASN A 55 -3.80 2.61 -13.30
N VAL A 56 -2.53 2.32 -12.99
CA VAL A 56 -1.70 3.07 -12.04
C VAL A 56 -1.58 4.56 -12.39
N ALA A 57 -1.52 4.90 -13.68
CA ALA A 57 -1.42 6.30 -14.12
C ALA A 57 -2.69 7.08 -13.77
N VAL A 58 -3.88 6.46 -13.89
CA VAL A 58 -5.16 7.10 -13.53
C VAL A 58 -5.21 7.38 -12.03
N VAL A 59 -4.84 6.39 -11.21
CA VAL A 59 -4.84 6.54 -9.75
C VAL A 59 -3.83 7.59 -9.29
N THR A 60 -2.60 7.56 -9.80
CA THR A 60 -1.58 8.57 -9.44
C THR A 60 -1.96 9.96 -9.93
N ASN A 61 -2.61 10.09 -11.08
CA ASN A 61 -3.13 11.37 -11.56
C ASN A 61 -4.27 11.89 -10.68
N PHE A 62 -5.14 11.01 -10.17
CA PHE A 62 -6.15 11.39 -9.20
C PHE A 62 -5.52 11.92 -7.90
N ILE A 63 -4.44 11.29 -7.41
CA ILE A 63 -3.70 11.79 -6.24
C ILE A 63 -3.06 13.16 -6.53
N ARG A 64 -2.44 13.35 -7.72
CA ARG A 64 -1.93 14.67 -8.15
C ARG A 64 -3.02 15.74 -8.15
N TYR A 65 -4.21 15.39 -8.64
CA TYR A 65 -5.37 16.28 -8.57
C TYR A 65 -5.74 16.62 -7.12
N GLN A 66 -5.77 15.65 -6.20
CA GLN A 66 -6.06 15.92 -4.79
C GLN A 66 -5.03 16.89 -4.17
N ILE A 67 -3.74 16.72 -4.48
CA ILE A 67 -2.65 17.61 -4.04
C ILE A 67 -2.90 19.06 -4.50
N GLY A 68 -3.34 19.25 -5.74
CA GLY A 68 -3.56 20.58 -6.34
C GLY A 68 -4.94 21.19 -6.07
N ARG A 69 -5.87 20.45 -5.47
CA ARG A 69 -7.27 20.87 -5.35
C ARG A 69 -7.44 21.97 -4.29
N SER A 70 -8.24 22.98 -4.63
CA SER A 70 -8.67 24.01 -3.67
C SER A 70 -9.45 23.39 -2.51
N GLY A 71 -9.15 23.82 -1.28
CA GLY A 71 -9.87 23.42 -0.07
C GLY A 71 -9.28 22.21 0.66
N THR A 72 -8.87 21.15 -0.06
CA THR A 72 -8.31 19.92 0.55
C THR A 72 -6.86 19.63 0.18
N GLY A 73 -6.24 20.42 -0.70
CA GLY A 73 -4.88 20.15 -1.17
C GLY A 73 -3.81 20.26 -0.08
N LYS A 74 -4.01 21.12 0.92
CA LYS A 74 -3.05 21.30 2.04
C LYS A 74 -2.90 20.03 2.87
N GLU A 75 -4.00 19.31 3.08
CA GLU A 75 -4.05 18.05 3.82
C GLU A 75 -3.29 16.95 3.07
N TRP A 76 -3.37 16.93 1.74
CA TRP A 76 -2.60 16.00 0.90
C TRP A 76 -1.11 16.35 0.82
N GLN A 77 -0.75 17.62 0.99
CA GLN A 77 0.63 18.08 1.02
C GLN A 77 1.29 17.93 2.39
N HIS A 78 0.51 17.66 3.44
CA HIS A 78 0.99 17.53 4.81
C HIS A 78 2.13 16.50 4.90
N ASN A 79 3.28 16.92 5.42
CA ASN A 79 4.51 16.12 5.52
C ASN A 79 4.91 15.39 4.21
N GLY A 80 4.54 15.94 3.04
CA GLY A 80 4.82 15.32 1.74
C GLY A 80 3.99 14.07 1.44
N PHE A 81 2.93 13.80 2.21
CA PHE A 81 2.13 12.56 2.14
C PHE A 81 1.71 12.17 0.72
N GLY A 82 1.03 13.05 -0.01
CA GLY A 82 0.52 12.73 -1.35
C GLY A 82 1.63 12.38 -2.35
N LEU A 83 2.79 13.05 -2.25
CA LEU A 83 3.94 12.73 -3.10
C LEU A 83 4.58 11.41 -2.70
N ARG A 84 4.70 11.12 -1.40
CA ARG A 84 5.17 9.82 -0.89
C ARG A 84 4.31 8.67 -1.40
N VAL A 85 2.99 8.81 -1.38
CA VAL A 85 2.07 7.77 -1.91
C VAL A 85 2.29 7.54 -3.40
N ILE A 86 2.49 8.60 -4.19
CA ILE A 86 2.80 8.48 -5.62
C ILE A 86 4.14 7.77 -5.83
N GLU A 87 5.17 8.16 -5.07
CA GLU A 87 6.51 7.56 -5.14
C GLU A 87 6.47 6.08 -4.77
N ASP A 88 5.84 5.73 -3.65
CA ASP A 88 5.69 4.35 -3.18
C ASP A 88 5.08 3.44 -4.26
N ILE A 89 4.06 3.95 -4.96
CA ILE A 89 3.36 3.24 -6.04
C ILE A 89 4.22 3.13 -7.31
N THR A 90 4.94 4.19 -7.70
CA THR A 90 5.55 4.29 -9.05
C THR A 90 7.02 3.90 -9.12
N ALA A 91 7.76 4.08 -8.04
CA ALA A 91 9.21 3.86 -7.99
C ALA A 91 9.69 3.21 -6.68
N GLY A 92 8.86 3.22 -5.64
CA GLY A 92 9.19 2.77 -4.30
C GLY A 92 8.79 1.33 -3.99
N PRO A 93 8.35 1.05 -2.75
CA PRO A 93 8.12 -0.32 -2.26
C PRO A 93 7.15 -1.15 -3.09
N VAL A 94 6.12 -0.54 -3.70
CA VAL A 94 5.17 -1.26 -4.57
C VAL A 94 5.90 -1.78 -5.80
N GLN A 95 6.65 -0.92 -6.49
CA GLN A 95 7.38 -1.29 -7.71
C GLN A 95 8.49 -2.30 -7.44
N GLN A 96 9.20 -2.16 -6.31
CA GLN A 96 10.19 -3.15 -5.87
C GLN A 96 9.54 -4.51 -5.59
N THR A 97 8.36 -4.51 -4.97
CA THR A 97 7.61 -5.73 -4.71
C THR A 97 7.10 -6.38 -5.99
N VAL A 98 6.67 -5.59 -7.00
CA VAL A 98 6.34 -6.12 -8.33
C VAL A 98 7.53 -6.90 -8.90
N ALA A 99 8.74 -6.33 -8.85
CA ALA A 99 9.94 -7.01 -9.35
C ALA A 99 10.19 -8.34 -8.64
N ASN A 100 10.03 -8.37 -7.30
CA ASN A 100 10.20 -9.59 -6.50
C ASN A 100 9.15 -10.66 -6.84
N VAL A 101 7.88 -10.28 -6.97
CA VAL A 101 6.79 -11.17 -7.35
C VAL A 101 7.01 -11.76 -8.75
N ILE A 102 7.45 -10.93 -9.69
CA ILE A 102 7.76 -11.37 -11.05
C ILE A 102 8.94 -12.32 -11.09
N LYS A 103 9.96 -12.09 -10.26
CA LYS A 103 11.06 -13.03 -10.08
C LYS A 103 10.56 -14.40 -9.60
N VAL A 104 9.66 -14.44 -8.61
CA VAL A 104 9.05 -15.70 -8.13
C VAL A 104 8.31 -16.45 -9.25
N VAL A 105 7.59 -15.74 -10.12
CA VAL A 105 6.93 -16.37 -11.28
C VAL A 105 7.96 -16.90 -12.26
N SER A 106 8.97 -16.09 -12.62
CA SER A 106 10.03 -16.48 -13.54
C SER A 106 10.82 -17.69 -13.05
N ASP A 107 11.18 -17.74 -11.77
CA ASP A 107 11.95 -18.83 -11.16
C ASP A 107 11.16 -20.15 -11.16
N ARG A 108 9.82 -20.09 -11.18
CA ARG A 108 8.95 -21.27 -11.13
C ARG A 108 8.51 -21.76 -12.49
N LEU A 109 8.24 -20.85 -13.42
CA LEU A 109 7.59 -21.14 -14.70
C LEU A 109 8.48 -20.84 -15.91
N GLY A 110 9.66 -20.28 -15.68
CA GLY A 110 10.52 -19.74 -16.72
C GLY A 110 10.14 -18.31 -17.12
N SER A 111 11.10 -17.59 -17.70
CA SER A 111 10.95 -16.20 -18.11
C SER A 111 9.87 -15.99 -19.18
N GLY A 112 9.59 -17.02 -20.01
CA GLY A 112 8.53 -16.99 -21.01
C GLY A 112 7.11 -16.87 -20.45
N ALA A 113 6.90 -17.20 -19.17
CA ALA A 113 5.62 -17.01 -18.49
C ALA A 113 5.38 -15.56 -18.03
N VAL A 114 6.42 -14.71 -18.02
CA VAL A 114 6.34 -13.33 -17.56
C VAL A 114 5.96 -12.41 -18.72
N THR A 115 4.66 -12.12 -18.84
CA THR A 115 4.15 -11.18 -19.85
C THR A 115 4.06 -9.75 -19.31
N ALA A 116 3.96 -8.77 -20.22
CA ALA A 116 3.70 -7.38 -19.83
C ALA A 116 2.37 -7.24 -19.07
N GLU A 117 1.35 -8.03 -19.46
CA GLU A 117 0.06 -8.06 -18.80
C GLU A 117 0.15 -8.60 -17.38
N LEU A 118 0.95 -9.65 -17.14
CA LEU A 118 1.18 -10.17 -15.79
C LEU A 118 1.87 -9.15 -14.90
N LYS A 119 2.86 -8.42 -15.43
CA LYS A 119 3.53 -7.32 -14.72
C LYS A 119 2.54 -6.21 -14.36
N ARG A 120 1.70 -5.82 -15.32
CA ARG A 120 0.64 -4.81 -15.12
C ARG A 120 -0.34 -5.26 -14.03
N GLN A 121 -0.79 -6.51 -14.09
CA GLN A 121 -1.70 -7.09 -13.09
C GLN A 121 -1.06 -7.09 -11.70
N ALA A 122 0.19 -7.54 -11.58
CA ALA A 122 0.92 -7.51 -10.30
C ALA A 122 1.00 -6.09 -9.72
N HIS A 123 1.27 -5.10 -10.57
CA HIS A 123 1.36 -3.70 -10.15
C HIS A 123 0.02 -3.15 -9.67
N VAL A 124 -1.06 -3.42 -10.39
CA VAL A 124 -2.42 -3.02 -10.01
C VAL A 124 -2.82 -3.65 -8.67
N ASP A 125 -2.58 -4.95 -8.51
CA ASP A 125 -2.94 -5.68 -7.28
C ASP A 125 -2.15 -5.17 -6.08
N LEU A 126 -0.84 -4.95 -6.23
CA LEU A 126 0.00 -4.43 -5.15
C LEU A 126 -0.34 -2.96 -4.80
N MET A 127 -0.66 -2.13 -5.79
CA MET A 127 -1.15 -0.76 -5.55
C MET A 127 -2.46 -0.78 -4.75
N ARG A 128 -3.43 -1.63 -5.12
CA ARG A 128 -4.70 -1.78 -4.40
C ARG A 128 -4.49 -2.26 -2.97
N HIS A 129 -3.63 -3.26 -2.78
CA HIS A 129 -3.28 -3.71 -1.45
C HIS A 129 -2.63 -2.59 -0.62
N TYR A 130 -1.62 -1.91 -1.17
CA TYR A 130 -0.96 -0.77 -0.53
C TYR A 130 -1.96 0.30 -0.09
N LEU A 131 -2.81 0.78 -1.00
CA LEU A 131 -3.85 1.78 -0.71
C LEU A 131 -4.87 1.28 0.32
N GLY A 132 -5.23 -0.01 0.25
CA GLY A 132 -6.12 -0.65 1.21
C GLY A 132 -5.53 -0.69 2.62
N TYR A 133 -4.25 -1.06 2.76
CA TYR A 133 -3.56 -1.06 4.05
C TYR A 133 -3.32 0.35 4.56
N LEU A 134 -3.01 1.29 3.67
CA LEU A 134 -2.87 2.71 4.00
C LEU A 134 -4.16 3.26 4.60
N ASN A 135 -5.31 2.98 3.96
CA ASN A 135 -6.61 3.37 4.47
C ASN A 135 -6.91 2.76 5.85
N ARG A 136 -6.61 1.46 6.05
CA ARG A 136 -6.81 0.78 7.34
C ARG A 136 -5.91 1.36 8.44
N ALA A 137 -4.63 1.55 8.15
CA ALA A 137 -3.66 2.15 9.07
C ALA A 137 -4.10 3.58 9.44
N PHE A 138 -4.48 4.40 8.46
CA PHE A 138 -4.98 5.75 8.71
C PHE A 138 -6.23 5.76 9.62
N ILE A 139 -7.21 4.89 9.34
CA ILE A 139 -8.42 4.77 10.16
C ILE A 139 -8.09 4.36 11.59
N PHE A 140 -7.22 3.37 11.77
CA PHE A 140 -6.79 2.88 13.08
C PHE A 140 -6.00 3.94 13.85
N GLY A 141 -5.07 4.63 13.19
CA GLY A 141 -4.29 5.71 13.78
C GLY A 141 -5.18 6.84 14.31
N SER A 142 -6.24 7.15 13.56
CA SER A 142 -7.25 8.17 13.88
C SER A 142 -8.23 7.77 14.99
N LEU A 143 -7.94 6.73 15.79
CA LEU A 143 -8.75 6.34 16.95
C LEU A 143 -8.19 6.98 18.22
N ASP A 144 -9.06 7.65 18.98
CA ASP A 144 -8.70 8.32 20.25
C ASP A 144 -8.37 7.33 21.36
N ASN A 145 -8.92 6.10 21.31
CA ASN A 145 -8.68 5.05 22.28
C ASN A 145 -8.52 3.70 21.55
N VAL A 146 -7.33 3.12 21.65
CA VAL A 146 -7.07 1.73 21.29
C VAL A 146 -6.72 0.96 22.56
N THR A 147 -7.44 -0.12 22.81
CA THR A 147 -7.18 -1.04 23.93
C THR A 147 -6.23 -2.13 23.46
N ASP A 148 -5.20 -2.44 24.25
CA ASP A 148 -4.38 -3.62 23.98
C ASP A 148 -5.22 -4.92 24.05
N PRO A 149 -4.75 -6.04 23.48
CA PRO A 149 -5.50 -7.31 23.49
C PRO A 149 -5.83 -7.84 24.90
N LYS A 150 -5.15 -7.33 25.93
CA LYS A 150 -5.36 -7.70 27.33
C LYS A 150 -6.36 -6.77 28.03
N GLY A 151 -6.82 -5.70 27.36
CA GLY A 151 -7.76 -4.72 27.90
C GLY A 151 -7.16 -3.78 28.95
N GLN A 152 -5.84 -3.77 29.12
CA GLN A 152 -5.18 -3.18 30.30
C GLN A 152 -4.63 -1.77 30.05
N ASN A 153 -4.32 -1.43 28.80
CA ASN A 153 -3.75 -0.11 28.45
C ASN A 153 -4.55 0.56 27.33
N LYS A 154 -4.92 1.83 27.55
CA LYS A 154 -5.43 2.73 26.51
C LYS A 154 -4.26 3.51 25.91
N LYS A 155 -4.04 3.38 24.61
CA LYS A 155 -3.10 4.21 23.84
C LYS A 155 -3.84 4.92 22.72
N LYS A 156 -3.30 6.03 22.22
CA LYS A 156 -3.78 6.60 20.96
C LYS A 156 -3.41 5.66 19.82
N GLY A 157 -4.26 5.58 18.78
CA GLY A 157 -3.99 4.71 17.64
C GLY A 157 -2.64 4.99 16.97
N TRP A 158 -2.27 6.27 16.87
CA TRP A 158 -0.97 6.70 16.35
C TRP A 158 0.22 6.15 17.13
N ASP A 159 0.18 6.18 18.47
CA ASP A 159 1.28 5.67 19.32
C ASP A 159 1.51 4.16 19.08
N TYR A 160 0.43 3.42 18.86
CA TYR A 160 0.50 1.99 18.56
C TYR A 160 1.12 1.74 17.18
N LEU A 161 0.71 2.49 16.15
CA LEU A 161 1.28 2.35 14.80
C LEU A 161 2.78 2.67 14.77
N GLN A 162 3.20 3.71 15.49
CA GLN A 162 4.61 4.06 15.62
C GLN A 162 5.41 2.91 16.27
N GLN A 163 4.86 2.28 17.32
CA GLN A 163 5.52 1.16 17.99
C GLN A 163 5.70 -0.04 17.05
N VAL A 164 4.67 -0.39 16.29
CA VAL A 164 4.72 -1.51 15.32
C VAL A 164 5.76 -1.23 14.23
N ALA A 165 5.71 -0.03 13.63
CA ALA A 165 6.67 0.37 12.60
C ALA A 165 8.13 0.34 13.10
N ALA A 166 8.36 0.69 14.37
CA ALA A 166 9.68 0.67 14.98
C ALA A 166 10.19 -0.74 15.35
N GLN A 167 9.29 -1.69 15.63
CA GLN A 167 9.64 -3.08 15.93
C GLN A 167 10.06 -3.84 14.67
N GLU A 168 9.40 -3.59 13.53
CA GLU A 168 9.73 -4.17 12.22
C GLU A 168 11.07 -3.69 11.63
N VAL A 169 11.77 -2.76 12.29
CA VAL A 169 13.15 -2.34 11.92
C VAL A 169 14.20 -3.18 12.65
N LYS A 170 13.85 -3.84 13.77
CA LYS A 170 14.79 -4.63 14.58
C LYS A 170 14.90 -6.09 14.13
N ASP A 171 13.94 -6.56 13.35
CA ASP A 171 13.86 -7.95 12.87
C ASP A 171 14.40 -8.14 11.44
N VAL A 172 15.15 -7.16 10.91
CA VAL A 172 15.82 -7.19 9.58
C VAL A 172 17.33 -7.12 9.74
#